data_AF-A0A7V7JN52-F1
#
_entry.id   AF-A0A7V7JN52-F1
#
_cell.length_a   1.000
_cell.length_b   1.000
_cell.length_c   1.000
_cell.angle_alpha   90.00
_cell.angle_beta   90.00
_cell.angle_gamma   90.00
#
_symmetry.space_group_name_H-M   'P 1'
#
loop_
_entity.id
_entity.type
_entity.pdbx_description
1 polymer ?
#
loop_
_entity_poly.entity_id
_entity_poly.type
_entity_poly.pdbx_seq_one_letter_code
_entity_poly.pdbx_strand_id
1 'polypeptide(L)' 'PSCSRKGTCCECLSYHLASRQLPACCFPDNVEKTYDRSFKAFAKAWNL' A
#
# COMPACT_ATOMS: atom_id res chain seq x y z
N PRO A 1 12.05 2.92 4.15
CA PRO A 1 12.94 3.79 3.32
C PRO A 1 13.58 3.13 2.09
N SER A 2 13.65 1.79 2.00
CA SER A 2 14.30 1.11 0.88
C SER A 2 13.41 0.01 0.27
N CYS A 3 12.33 0.41 -0.40
CA CYS A 3 11.67 -0.50 -1.36
C CYS A 3 12.34 -0.28 -2.72
N SER A 4 13.01 -1.30 -3.25
CA SER A 4 13.67 -1.28 -4.56
C SER A 4 12.71 -1.02 -5.74
N ARG A 5 11.41 -1.18 -5.53
CA ARG A 5 10.36 -0.98 -6.54
C ARG A 5 9.68 0.40 -6.44
N LYS A 6 10.09 1.25 -5.49
CA LYS A 6 9.52 2.59 -5.34
C LYS A 6 9.81 3.41 -6.59
N GLY A 7 8.76 3.98 -7.18
CA GLY A 7 8.86 4.75 -8.43
C GLY A 7 8.52 3.94 -9.69
N THR A 8 8.50 2.61 -9.59
CA THR A 8 8.07 1.72 -10.69
C THR A 8 6.66 1.19 -10.41
N CYS A 9 5.64 1.98 -10.73
CA CYS A 9 4.26 1.73 -10.28
C CYS A 9 3.72 0.33 -10.63
N CYS A 10 3.94 -0.15 -11.85
CA CYS A 10 3.48 -1.47 -12.28
C CYS A 10 4.15 -2.61 -11.49
N GLU A 11 5.47 -2.55 -11.29
CA GLU A 11 6.20 -3.55 -10.49
C GLU A 11 5.83 -3.49 -9.01
N CYS A 12 5.68 -2.28 -8.48
CA CYS A 12 5.28 -2.04 -7.10
C CYS A 12 3.90 -2.66 -6.81
N LEU A 13 2.92 -2.39 -7.69
CA LEU A 13 1.58 -2.95 -7.58
C LEU A 13 1.61 -4.48 -7.70
N SER A 14 2.22 -5.03 -8.75
CA SER A 14 2.30 -6.49 -8.94
C SER A 14 2.89 -7.21 -7.73
N TYR A 15 3.95 -6.65 -7.13
CA TYR A 15 4.57 -7.21 -5.93
C TYR A 15 3.63 -7.19 -4.71
N HIS A 16 3.00 -6.05 -4.42
CA HIS A 16 2.11 -5.94 -3.25
C HIS A 16 0.83 -6.75 -3.42
N LEU A 17 0.24 -6.75 -4.62
CA LEU A 17 -0.97 -7.51 -4.93
C LEU A 17 -0.74 -9.02 -4.81
N ALA A 18 0.43 -9.52 -5.21
CA ALA A 18 0.82 -10.92 -4.99
C ALA A 18 0.79 -11.31 -3.49
N SER A 19 1.00 -10.35 -2.59
CA SER A 19 0.94 -10.53 -1.14
C SER A 19 -0.41 -10.11 -0.52
N ARG A 20 -1.45 -9.88 -1.34
CA ARG A 20 -2.77 -9.35 -0.92
C ARG A 20 -2.66 -8.03 -0.14
N GLN A 21 -1.77 -7.15 -0.59
CA GLN A 21 -1.51 -5.83 -0.02
C GLN A 21 -1.55 -4.74 -1.08
N LEU A 22 -1.57 -3.48 -0.64
CA LEU A 22 -1.41 -2.30 -1.48
C LEU A 22 -0.14 -1.52 -1.11
N PRO A 23 0.47 -0.79 -2.07
CA PRO A 23 1.60 0.09 -1.77
C PRO A 23 1.18 1.25 -0.88
N ALA A 24 2.16 1.82 -0.17
CA ALA A 24 1.98 2.98 0.71
C ALA A 24 1.24 4.16 0.04
N CYS A 25 1.49 4.38 -1.26
CA CYS A 25 0.85 5.43 -2.06
C CYS A 25 -0.68 5.34 -2.14
N CYS A 26 -1.28 4.19 -1.78
CA CYS A 26 -2.73 4.02 -1.75
C CYS A 26 -3.38 4.46 -0.42
N PHE A 27 -2.58 4.87 0.57
CA PHE A 27 -3.03 5.21 1.92
C PHE A 27 -2.77 6.69 2.23
N PRO A 28 -3.64 7.34 3.03
CA PRO A 28 -3.34 8.66 3.57
C PRO A 28 -2.20 8.59 4.61
N ASP A 29 -1.47 9.69 4.80
CA ASP A 29 -0.26 9.76 5.65
C ASP A 29 -0.44 9.19 7.07
N ASN A 30 -1.60 9.41 7.68
CA ASN A 30 -1.91 8.93 9.02
C ASN A 30 -2.04 7.40 9.06
N VAL A 31 -2.60 6.80 8.01
CA VAL A 31 -2.75 5.34 7.90
C VAL A 31 -1.45 4.71 7.41
N GLU A 32 -0.71 5.36 6.50
CA GLU A 32 0.58 4.86 6.02
C GLU A 32 1.55 4.58 7.18
N LYS A 33 1.59 5.48 8.17
CA LYS A 33 2.40 5.38 9.40
C LYS A 33 2.09 4.16 10.28
N THR A 34 0.93 3.52 10.10
CA THR A 34 0.57 2.28 10.82
C THR A 34 1.21 1.03 10.21
N TYR A 35 1.78 1.15 9.01
CA TYR A 35 2.36 0.05 8.23
C TYR A 35 1.38 -1.07 7.84
N ASP A 36 0.09 -0.96 8.17
CA ASP A 36 -0.93 -1.88 7.68
C ASP A 36 -1.17 -1.62 6.18
N ARG A 37 -0.81 -2.60 5.35
CA ARG A 37 -0.96 -2.57 3.89
C ARG A 37 -2.11 -3.44 3.41
N SER A 38 -2.95 -3.94 4.31
CA SER A 38 -4.07 -4.82 3.96
C SER A 38 -5.18 -4.06 3.23
N PHE A 39 -5.95 -4.80 2.44
CA PHE A 39 -7.17 -4.26 1.83
C PHE A 39 -8.21 -3.81 2.87
N LYS A 40 -8.21 -4.41 4.07
CA LYS A 40 -9.09 -4.00 5.17
C LYS A 40 -8.73 -2.59 5.67
N ALA A 41 -7.43 -2.32 5.85
CA ALA A 41 -6.98 -0.99 6.21
C ALA A 41 -7.30 0.04 5.13
N PHE A 42 -7.16 -0.35 3.85
CA PHE A 42 -7.52 0.50 2.71
C PHE A 42 -9.01 0.86 2.72
N ALA A 43 -9.90 -0.14 2.83
CA ALA A 43 -11.34 0.09 2.88
C ALA A 43 -11.74 1.00 4.06
N LYS A 44 -11.17 0.75 5.24
CA LYS A 44 -11.38 1.60 6.42
C LYS A 44 -10.88 3.03 6.21
N ALA A 45 -9.72 3.21 5.58
CA ALA A 45 -9.13 4.54 5.35
C ALA A 45 -9.99 5.42 4.44
N TRP A 46 -10.70 4.80 3.49
CA TRP A 46 -11.52 5.50 2.49
C TRP A 46 -13.02 5.40 2.73
N ASN A 47 -13.44 4.80 3.86
CA ASN A 47 -14.85 4.58 4.21
C ASN A 47 -15.64 3.87 3.10
N LEU A 48 -15.04 2.78 2.57
CA LEU A 48 -15.64 1.87 1.58
C LEU A 48 -16.46 0.76 2.25
#